data_AF-A0A925MNK5-F1
#
_entry.id   AF-A0A925MNK5-F1
#
_cell.length_a   1.000
_cell.length_b   1.000
_cell.length_c   1.000
_cell.angle_alpha   90.00
_cell.angle_beta   90.00
_cell.angle_gamma   90.00
#
_symmetry.space_group_name_H-M   'P 1'
#
loop_
_entity.id
_entity.type
_entity.pdbx_description
1 polymer ?
#
loop_
_entity_poly.entity_id
_entity_poly.type
_entity_poly.pdbx_seq_one_letter_code
_entity_poly.pdbx_strand_id
1 'polypeptide(L)'
;MSDWSNNNLAHRHTWMGLIVLRELNNKTFDKAGALLMNSLASWSDLDSATMRATKSNTLAAQIDNIFRLFQGAQYESGITRAAAVKCMSTVLQTRSKTVKELGHCADDCYRFKNEQPP
;
A
#
# COMPACT_ATOMS: atom_id res chain seq x y z
N MET A 1 18.08 -0.17 -0.82
CA MET A 1 16.70 -0.41 -0.33
C MET A 1 16.39 0.75 0.58
N SER A 2 15.54 1.67 0.16
CA SER A 2 15.24 2.87 0.96
C SER A 2 14.63 2.46 2.31
N ASP A 3 14.90 3.27 3.32
CA ASP A 3 14.28 3.09 4.62
C ASP A 3 12.83 3.55 4.61
N TRP A 4 12.01 2.94 5.48
CA TRP A 4 10.66 3.43 5.72
C TRP A 4 10.77 4.85 6.26
N SER A 5 10.32 5.82 5.47
CA SER A 5 10.68 7.22 5.63
C SER A 5 9.47 8.11 5.43
N ASN A 6 9.23 9.01 6.38
CA ASN A 6 8.13 9.98 6.32
C ASN A 6 8.38 11.08 5.29
N ASN A 7 9.62 11.19 4.79
CA ASN A 7 9.99 12.09 3.70
C ASN A 7 9.69 11.50 2.32
N ASN A 8 9.50 10.17 2.23
CA ASN A 8 9.00 9.53 1.02
C ASN A 8 7.47 9.61 1.03
N LEU A 9 6.89 10.24 0.01
CA LEU A 9 5.46 10.48 -0.06
C LEU A 9 4.68 9.18 -0.23
N ALA A 10 5.15 8.23 -1.04
CA ALA A 10 4.51 6.93 -1.20
C ALA A 10 4.38 6.17 0.12
N HIS A 11 5.42 6.18 0.97
CA HIS A 11 5.39 5.60 2.31
C HIS A 11 4.32 6.25 3.19
N ARG A 12 4.37 7.58 3.30
CA ARG A 12 3.43 8.34 4.13
C ARG A 12 1.99 8.15 3.67
N HIS A 13 1.76 8.18 2.36
CA HIS A 13 0.45 8.01 1.75
C HIS A 13 -0.08 6.59 1.88
N THR A 14 0.79 5.58 1.79
CA THR A 14 0.43 4.18 2.08
C THR A 14 -0.07 4.03 3.51
N TRP A 15 0.70 4.53 4.49
CA TRP A 15 0.28 4.51 5.89
C TRP A 15 -1.05 5.24 6.10
N MET A 16 -1.19 6.45 5.54
CA MET A 16 -2.42 7.22 5.65
C MET A 16 -3.62 6.51 5.00
N GLY A 17 -3.44 5.90 3.83
CA GLY A 17 -4.48 5.12 3.14
C GLY A 17 -4.96 3.96 3.99
N LEU A 18 -4.05 3.22 4.61
CA LEU A 18 -4.40 2.14 5.55
C LEU A 18 -5.13 2.64 6.80
N ILE A 19 -4.80 3.83 7.31
CA ILE A 19 -5.55 4.45 8.41
C ILE A 19 -6.96 4.85 7.97
N VAL A 20 -7.11 5.49 6.82
CA VAL A 20 -8.41 5.91 6.26
C VAL A 20 -9.32 4.70 6.02
N LEU A 21 -8.75 3.60 5.53
CA LEU A 21 -9.46 2.34 5.31
C LEU A 21 -9.64 1.51 6.60
N ARG A 22 -9.16 2.01 7.75
CA ARG A 22 -9.23 1.34 9.06
C ARG A 22 -8.53 -0.02 9.12
N GLU A 23 -7.54 -0.23 8.26
CA GLU A 23 -6.70 -1.43 8.26
C GLU A 23 -5.67 -1.40 9.41
N LEU A 24 -5.28 -0.21 9.85
CA LEU A 24 -4.37 0.01 10.98
C LEU A 24 -5.10 0.72 12.13
N ASN A 25 -5.16 0.10 13.30
CA ASN A 25 -5.76 0.72 14.49
C ASN A 25 -4.74 1.61 15.23
N ASN A 26 -4.80 2.93 14.97
CA ASN A 26 -4.05 3.99 15.67
C ASN A 26 -2.53 3.77 15.76
N LYS A 27 -1.92 3.17 14.72
CA LYS A 27 -0.48 2.97 14.66
C LYS A 27 0.21 4.21 14.11
N THR A 28 1.25 4.69 14.81
CA THR A 28 2.09 5.79 14.32
C THR A 28 2.86 5.35 13.08
N PHE A 29 3.21 6.32 12.22
CA PHE A 29 3.98 6.07 11.00
C PHE A 29 5.23 5.22 11.29
N ASP A 30 6.05 5.63 12.26
CA ASP A 30 7.33 4.96 12.58
C ASP A 30 7.18 3.48 12.94
N LYS A 31 6.05 3.12 13.57
CA LYS A 31 5.77 1.73 13.97
C LYS A 31 5.08 0.94 12.87
N ALA A 32 4.38 1.62 11.95
CA ALA A 32 3.57 0.96 10.95
C ALA A 32 4.42 0.16 9.94
N GLY A 33 5.58 0.69 9.55
CA GLY A 33 6.42 0.09 8.51
C GLY A 33 6.80 -1.37 8.76
N ALA A 34 7.06 -1.75 10.02
CA ALA A 34 7.44 -3.11 10.40
C ALA A 34 6.25 -4.08 10.59
N LEU A 35 5.02 -3.59 10.52
CA LEU A 35 3.83 -4.43 10.68
C LEU A 35 3.67 -5.35 9.48
N LEU A 36 3.34 -6.61 9.75
CA LEU A 36 3.07 -7.62 8.75
C LEU A 36 1.67 -7.45 8.16
N MET A 37 1.45 -7.89 6.92
CA MET A 37 0.13 -7.85 6.27
C MET A 37 -0.95 -8.60 7.05
N ASN A 38 -0.56 -9.62 7.82
CA ASN A 38 -1.50 -10.36 8.66
C ASN A 38 -1.95 -9.63 9.94
N SER A 39 -1.42 -8.43 10.18
CA SER A 39 -1.88 -7.55 11.26
C SER A 39 -2.95 -6.56 10.79
N LEU A 40 -3.24 -6.50 9.49
CA LEU A 40 -4.28 -5.65 8.93
C LEU A 40 -5.67 -6.17 9.31
N ALA A 41 -6.61 -5.25 9.54
CA ALA A 41 -7.95 -5.58 10.01
C ALA A 41 -8.72 -6.51 9.04
N SER A 42 -8.49 -6.39 7.73
CA SER A 42 -9.11 -7.23 6.71
C SER A 42 -8.53 -8.64 6.61
N TRP A 43 -7.37 -8.91 7.22
CA TRP A 43 -6.70 -10.20 7.14
C TRP A 43 -7.36 -11.25 8.04
N SER A 44 -7.55 -12.45 7.49
CA SER A 44 -7.92 -13.63 8.26
C SER A 44 -7.05 -14.83 7.85
N ASP A 45 -6.48 -15.51 8.84
CA ASP A 45 -5.73 -16.76 8.63
C ASP A 45 -6.64 -17.93 8.19
N LEU A 46 -7.96 -17.78 8.35
CA LEU A 46 -8.96 -18.76 7.90
C LEU A 46 -9.38 -18.56 6.43
N ASP A 47 -8.99 -17.46 5.79
CA ASP A 47 -9.32 -17.21 4.40
C ASP A 47 -8.65 -18.24 3.49
N SER A 48 -9.42 -18.77 2.53
CA SER A 48 -8.86 -19.54 1.41
C SER A 48 -7.97 -18.64 0.54
N ALA A 49 -7.08 -19.26 -0.25
CA ALA A 49 -6.21 -18.52 -1.16
C ALA A 49 -7.00 -17.60 -2.11
N THR A 50 -8.12 -18.08 -2.66
CA THR A 50 -9.00 -17.30 -3.53
C THR A 50 -9.63 -16.12 -2.79
N MET A 51 -10.14 -16.34 -1.57
CA MET A 51 -10.78 -15.29 -0.79
C MET A 51 -9.77 -14.20 -0.40
N ARG A 52 -8.56 -14.60 -0.02
CA ARG A 52 -7.46 -13.68 0.28
C ARG A 52 -7.10 -12.83 -0.94
N ALA A 53 -6.96 -13.45 -2.12
CA ALA A 53 -6.69 -12.74 -3.36
C ALA A 53 -7.80 -11.72 -3.69
N THR A 54 -9.07 -12.08 -3.52
CA THR A 54 -10.20 -11.16 -3.73
C THR A 54 -10.18 -9.97 -2.76
N LYS A 55 -9.94 -10.21 -1.47
CA LYS A 55 -9.84 -9.15 -0.45
C LYS A 55 -8.66 -8.23 -0.72
N SER A 56 -7.47 -8.80 -0.95
CA SER A 56 -6.25 -8.03 -1.24
C SER A 56 -6.36 -7.22 -2.53
N ASN A 57 -7.01 -7.74 -3.58
CA ASN A 57 -7.28 -6.98 -4.80
C ASN A 57 -8.26 -5.82 -4.58
N THR A 58 -9.31 -6.06 -3.78
CA THR A 58 -10.27 -5.00 -3.40
C THR A 58 -9.57 -3.89 -2.62
N LEU A 59 -8.78 -4.26 -1.61
CA LEU A 59 -8.02 -3.31 -0.80
C LEU A 59 -6.99 -2.53 -1.64
N ALA A 60 -6.25 -3.21 -2.53
CA ALA A 60 -5.33 -2.57 -3.47
C ALA A 60 -6.03 -1.55 -4.38
N ALA A 61 -7.23 -1.87 -4.89
CA ALA A 61 -8.01 -0.96 -5.71
C ALA A 61 -8.53 0.25 -4.91
N GLN A 62 -8.85 0.08 -3.62
CA GLN A 62 -9.21 1.19 -2.73
C GLN A 62 -8.02 2.10 -2.47
N ILE A 63 -6.83 1.54 -2.21
CA ILE A 63 -5.60 2.30 -2.05
C ILE A 63 -5.25 3.06 -3.34
N ASP A 64 -5.33 2.44 -4.52
CA ASP A 64 -5.17 3.11 -5.83
C ASP A 64 -6.07 4.34 -5.98
N ASN A 65 -7.33 4.22 -5.59
CA ASN A 65 -8.28 5.32 -5.65
C ASN A 65 -7.91 6.43 -4.65
N ILE A 66 -7.45 6.10 -3.44
CA ILE A 66 -6.95 7.08 -2.48
C ILE A 66 -5.76 7.85 -3.07
N PHE A 67 -4.78 7.13 -3.62
CA PHE A 67 -3.58 7.74 -4.18
C PHE A 67 -3.92 8.69 -5.33
N ARG A 68 -4.71 8.25 -6.31
CA ARG A 68 -4.97 9.05 -7.51
C ARG A 68 -6.00 10.14 -7.30
N LEU A 69 -7.11 9.82 -6.63
CA LEU A 69 -8.25 10.74 -6.55
C LEU A 69 -8.11 11.73 -5.40
N PHE A 70 -7.56 11.30 -4.26
CA PHE A 70 -7.46 12.15 -3.08
C PHE A 70 -6.07 12.78 -2.92
N GLN A 71 -5.01 12.03 -3.22
CA GLN A 71 -3.64 12.50 -3.06
C GLN A 71 -3.02 13.01 -4.38
N GLY A 72 -3.76 12.89 -5.48
CA GLY A 72 -3.39 13.43 -6.78
C GLY A 72 -2.19 12.74 -7.43
N ALA A 73 -1.88 11.51 -7.02
CA ALA A 73 -0.80 10.72 -7.59
C ALA A 73 -1.09 10.39 -9.06
N GLN A 74 -0.02 10.28 -9.85
CA GLN A 74 -0.05 9.77 -11.21
C GLN A 74 0.67 8.42 -11.24
N TYR A 75 0.40 7.59 -12.23
CA TYR A 75 1.21 6.39 -12.44
C TYR A 75 2.59 6.77 -12.94
N GLU A 76 3.59 6.02 -12.52
CA GLU A 76 4.92 6.10 -13.11
C GLU A 76 4.91 5.70 -14.59
N SER A 77 5.94 6.11 -15.33
CA SER A 77 6.01 5.86 -16.78
C SER A 77 5.94 4.36 -17.10
N GLY A 78 5.02 3.98 -17.99
CA GLY A 78 4.79 2.57 -18.36
C GLY A 78 3.96 1.76 -17.36
N ILE A 79 3.57 2.33 -16.21
CA ILE A 79 2.70 1.68 -15.24
C ILE A 79 1.24 1.92 -15.61
N THR A 80 0.49 0.82 -15.70
CA THR A 80 -0.97 0.85 -15.85
C THR A 80 -1.64 0.68 -14.49
N ARG A 81 -2.92 1.07 -14.40
CA ARG A 81 -3.75 0.78 -13.22
C ARG A 81 -3.73 -0.70 -12.84
N ALA A 82 -3.85 -1.58 -13.83
CA ALA A 82 -3.85 -3.02 -13.59
C ALA A 82 -2.51 -3.48 -13.02
N ALA A 83 -1.39 -2.95 -13.50
CA ALA A 83 -0.06 -3.25 -12.97
C ALA A 83 0.12 -2.76 -11.53
N ALA A 84 -0.27 -1.51 -11.23
CA ALA A 84 -0.15 -0.93 -9.89
C ALA A 84 -1.00 -1.67 -8.85
N VAL A 85 -2.28 -1.92 -9.17
CA VAL A 85 -3.18 -2.69 -8.31
C VAL A 85 -2.66 -4.11 -8.11
N LYS A 86 -2.15 -4.75 -9.17
CA LYS A 86 -1.56 -6.09 -9.08
C LYS A 86 -0.34 -6.09 -8.15
N CYS A 87 0.59 -5.14 -8.30
CA CYS A 87 1.76 -5.00 -7.43
C CYS A 87 1.33 -4.93 -5.95
N MET A 88 0.44 -4.00 -5.60
CA MET A 88 -0.02 -3.82 -4.22
C MET A 88 -0.76 -5.06 -3.71
N SER A 89 -1.62 -5.67 -4.53
CA SER A 89 -2.37 -6.87 -4.15
C SER A 89 -1.46 -8.06 -3.84
N THR A 90 -0.36 -8.24 -4.59
CA THR A 90 0.64 -9.28 -4.34
C THR A 90 1.33 -9.10 -3.00
N VAL A 91 1.63 -7.87 -2.61
CA VAL A 91 2.16 -7.59 -1.27
C VAL A 91 1.10 -7.88 -0.21
N LEU A 92 -0.10 -7.30 -0.35
CA LEU A 92 -1.21 -7.41 0.60
C LEU A 92 -1.66 -8.85 0.87
N GLN A 93 -1.54 -9.76 -0.10
CA GLN A 93 -1.92 -11.17 0.10
C GLN A 93 -0.81 -12.02 0.73
N THR A 94 0.39 -11.47 0.90
CA THR A 94 1.56 -12.21 1.38
C THR A 94 1.76 -11.96 2.88
N ARG A 95 1.48 -12.98 3.68
CA ARG A 95 1.46 -12.93 5.16
C ARG A 95 2.71 -12.28 5.77
N SER A 96 3.88 -12.63 5.26
CA SER A 96 5.18 -12.21 5.79
C SER A 96 5.66 -10.86 5.26
N LYS A 97 4.94 -10.23 4.33
CA LYS A 97 5.29 -8.91 3.84
C LYS A 97 4.89 -7.84 4.84
N THR A 98 5.60 -6.73 4.79
CA THR A 98 5.46 -5.59 5.70
C THR A 98 4.78 -4.41 5.04
N VAL A 99 4.24 -3.48 5.84
CA VAL A 99 3.68 -2.22 5.33
C VAL A 99 4.75 -1.39 4.62
N LYS A 100 6.02 -1.47 5.05
CA LYS A 100 7.16 -0.89 4.33
C LYS A 100 7.24 -1.40 2.90
N GLU A 101 7.14 -2.71 2.71
CA GLU A 101 7.19 -3.32 1.36
C GLU A 101 5.99 -2.94 0.51
N LEU A 102 4.82 -2.71 1.11
CA LEU A 102 3.67 -2.15 0.40
C LEU A 102 3.96 -0.71 -0.04
N GLY A 103 4.59 0.08 0.84
CA GLY A 103 5.02 1.43 0.55
C GLY A 103 6.03 1.50 -0.60
N HIS A 104 7.02 0.60 -0.64
CA HIS A 104 7.95 0.52 -1.77
C HIS A 104 7.24 0.18 -3.09
N CYS A 105 6.30 -0.78 -3.06
CA CYS A 105 5.53 -1.08 -4.26
C CYS A 105 4.70 0.13 -4.72
N ALA A 106 4.18 0.93 -3.79
CA ALA A 106 3.53 2.19 -4.12
C ALA A 106 4.51 3.20 -4.74
N ASP A 107 5.72 3.32 -4.19
CA ASP A 107 6.81 4.18 -4.68
C ASP A 107 7.19 3.82 -6.13
N ASP A 108 7.32 2.53 -6.42
CA ASP A 108 7.65 2.02 -7.76
C ASP A 108 6.51 2.24 -8.79
N CYS A 109 5.28 2.43 -8.34
CA CYS A 109 4.09 2.49 -9.20
C CYS A 109 3.51 3.89 -9.38
N TYR A 110 3.74 4.80 -8.44
CA TYR A 110 3.05 6.09 -8.37
C TYR A 110 4.02 7.23 -8.12
N ARG A 111 3.83 8.31 -8.89
CA ARG A 111 4.45 9.61 -8.66
C ARG A 111 3.51 10.53 -7.91
N PHE A 112 3.88 10.95 -6.71
CA PHE A 112 3.04 11.84 -5.90
C PHE A 112 3.31 13.32 -6.20
N LYS A 113 2.31 14.17 -5.98
CA LYS A 113 2.48 15.62 -6.20
C LYS A 113 3.51 16.18 -5.22
N ASN A 114 4.44 16.98 -5.75
CA ASN A 114 5.57 17.58 -5.01
C ASN A 114 6.65 16.57 -4.55
N GLU A 115 6.64 15.36 -5.09
CA GLU A 115 7.80 14.48 -4.99
C GLU A 115 8.95 15.12 -5.80
N GLN A 116 10.12 15.30 -5.15
CA GLN A 116 11.29 15.72 -5.89
C GLN A 116 11.66 14.59 -6.86
N PRO A 117 11.88 14.88 -8.15
CA PRO A 117 12.44 13.88 -9.04
C PRO A 117 13.80 13.42 -8.48
N PRO A 118 14.16 12.14 -8.67
CA PRO A 118 15.44 11.60 -8.22
C PRO A 118 16.64 12.33 -8.85
#